data_AF-A0A6M1MBR7-F1
#
_entry.id   AF-A0A6M1MBR7-F1
#
_cell.length_a   1.000
_cell.length_b   1.000
_cell.length_c   1.000
_cell.angle_alpha   90.00
_cell.angle_beta   90.00
_cell.angle_gamma   90.00
#
_symmetry.space_group_name_H-M   'P 1'
#
loop_
_entity.id
_entity.type
_entity.pdbx_description
1 polymer ?
#
loop_
_entity_poly.entity_id
_entity_poly.type
_entity_poly.pdbx_seq_one_letter_code
_entity_poly.pdbx_strand_id
1 'polypeptide(L)'
;MIFTASKTFMRYEMLEMMRVIVSGIIADEELALEIEEVALVSDYSGNSRDADMLRVLSNLHRSKAVQLREKLAVVSSKYDKLYGYDRNLD
;
A
#
# COMPACT_ATOMS: atom_id res chain seq x y z
N MET A 1 -14.98 -32.09 8.86
CA MET A 1 -14.48 -31.04 9.78
C MET A 1 -13.12 -30.43 9.42
N ILE A 2 -12.23 -31.11 8.66
CA ILE A 2 -10.92 -30.54 8.30
C ILE A 2 -11.01 -29.41 7.26
N PHE A 3 -12.00 -29.48 6.36
CA PHE A 3 -12.15 -28.53 5.23
C PHE A 3 -12.55 -27.10 5.67
N THR A 4 -13.30 -26.97 6.76
CA THR A 4 -13.76 -25.66 7.27
C THR A 4 -12.64 -24.89 7.98
N ALA A 5 -11.76 -25.58 8.71
CA ALA A 5 -10.62 -24.95 9.38
C ALA A 5 -9.63 -24.34 8.37
N SER A 6 -9.37 -25.03 7.26
CA SER A 6 -8.48 -24.55 6.18
C SER A 6 -9.06 -23.31 5.46
N LYS A 7 -10.37 -23.29 5.19
CA LYS A 7 -11.05 -22.14 4.56
C LYS A 7 -10.98 -20.88 5.43
N THR A 8 -11.16 -21.03 6.75
CA THR A 8 -11.07 -19.91 7.72
C THR A 8 -9.65 -19.39 7.86
N PHE A 9 -8.66 -20.29 7.91
CA PHE A 9 -7.25 -19.90 7.98
C PHE A 9 -6.82 -19.08 6.75
N MET A 10 -7.13 -19.55 5.54
CA MET A 10 -6.86 -18.78 4.31
C MET A 10 -7.55 -17.42 4.29
N ARG A 11 -8.79 -17.33 4.80
CA ARG A 11 -9.52 -16.06 4.86
C ARG A 11 -8.76 -15.05 5.72
N TYR A 12 -8.25 -15.48 6.87
CA TYR A 12 -7.45 -14.63 7.75
C TYR A 12 -6.16 -14.18 7.07
N GLU A 13 -5.39 -15.10 6.47
CA GLU A 13 -4.14 -14.75 5.76
C GLU A 13 -4.36 -13.72 4.65
N MET A 14 -5.44 -13.82 3.89
CA MET A 14 -5.76 -12.84 2.85
C MET A 14 -6.09 -11.46 3.42
N LEU A 15 -6.85 -11.40 4.52
CA LEU A 15 -7.15 -10.14 5.20
C LEU A 15 -5.89 -9.50 5.80
N GLU A 16 -5.03 -10.31 6.41
CA GLU A 16 -3.73 -9.84 6.92
C GLU A 16 -2.84 -9.30 5.81
N MET A 17 -2.80 -10.00 4.66
CA MET A 17 -2.06 -9.52 3.48
C MET A 17 -2.60 -8.17 2.99
N MET A 18 -3.92 -8.00 2.92
CA MET A 18 -4.52 -6.71 2.57
C MET A 18 -4.13 -5.62 3.56
N ARG A 19 -4.19 -5.92 4.87
CA ARG A 19 -3.80 -4.96 5.92
C ARG A 19 -2.35 -4.52 5.74
N VAL A 20 -1.43 -5.47 5.53
CA VAL A 20 0.00 -5.18 5.29
C VAL A 20 0.20 -4.31 4.05
N ILE A 21 -0.50 -4.59 2.94
CA ILE A 21 -0.42 -3.78 1.73
C ILE A 21 -0.93 -2.35 1.98
N VAL A 22 -2.06 -2.20 2.68
CA VAL A 22 -2.62 -0.89 3.05
C VAL A 22 -1.64 -0.10 3.91
N SER A 23 -1.05 -0.73 4.94
CA SER A 23 -0.03 -0.08 5.76
C SER A 23 1.19 0.35 4.94
N GLY A 24 1.60 -0.45 3.96
CA GLY A 24 2.68 -0.08 3.03
C GLY A 24 2.34 1.12 2.14
N ILE A 25 1.10 1.21 1.65
CA ILE A 25 0.62 2.38 0.87
C ILE A 25 0.71 3.64 1.71
N ILE A 26 0.20 3.60 2.94
CA ILE A 26 0.22 4.75 3.86
C ILE A 26 1.66 5.18 4.14
N ALA A 27 2.54 4.24 4.48
CA ALA A 27 3.93 4.52 4.79
C ALA A 27 4.69 5.15 3.61
N ASP A 28 4.51 4.64 2.38
CA ASP A 28 5.15 5.23 1.19
C ASP A 28 4.62 6.66 0.91
N GLU A 29 3.33 6.92 1.14
CA GLU A 29 2.77 8.27 0.94
C GLU A 29 3.23 9.27 2.01
N GLU A 30 3.24 8.89 3.27
CA GLU A 30 3.75 9.72 4.37
C GLU A 30 5.23 10.04 4.15
N LEU A 31 6.05 9.03 3.83
CA LEU A 31 7.47 9.24 3.54
C LEU A 31 7.69 10.14 2.31
N ALA A 32 6.87 10.00 1.27
CA ALA A 32 6.96 10.88 0.11
C ALA A 32 6.68 12.35 0.47
N LEU A 33 5.72 12.61 1.38
CA LEU A 33 5.42 13.95 1.86
C LEU A 33 6.58 14.53 2.69
N GLU A 34 7.11 13.76 3.64
CA GLU A 34 8.26 14.18 4.45
C GLU A 34 9.48 14.50 3.58
N ILE A 35 9.78 13.68 2.57
CA ILE A 35 10.88 13.93 1.64
C ILE A 35 10.65 15.21 0.82
N GLU A 36 9.41 15.50 0.41
CA GLU A 36 9.08 16.72 -0.30
C GLU A 36 9.25 17.97 0.58
N GLU A 37 8.90 17.89 1.87
CA GLU A 37 9.15 18.96 2.84
C GLU A 37 10.67 19.22 3.00
N VAL A 38 11.48 18.17 3.11
CA VAL A 38 12.94 18.31 3.15
C VAL A 38 13.47 18.93 1.85
N ALA A 39 12.94 18.51 0.69
CA ALA A 39 13.32 19.09 -0.60
C ALA A 39 13.05 20.60 -0.65
N LEU A 40 11.91 21.05 -0.13
CA LEU A 40 11.60 22.48 -0.04
C LEU A 40 12.61 23.22 0.83
N VAL A 41 12.96 22.68 2.00
CA VAL A 41 13.97 23.29 2.90
C VAL A 41 15.35 23.37 2.23
N SER A 42 15.76 22.31 1.52
CA SER A 42 17.02 22.30 0.75
C SER A 42 17.05 23.37 -0.34
N ASP A 43 15.93 23.55 -1.06
CA ASP A 43 15.80 24.56 -2.10
C ASP A 43 15.89 25.98 -1.53
N TYR A 44 15.18 26.26 -0.43
CA TYR A 44 15.27 27.54 0.29
C TYR A 44 16.67 27.82 0.83
N SER A 45 17.46 26.79 1.11
CA SER A 45 18.85 26.91 1.55
C SER A 45 19.83 27.11 0.39
N GLY A 46 19.34 27.24 -0.85
CA GLY A 46 20.15 27.40 -2.05
C GLY A 46 20.76 26.11 -2.59
N ASN A 47 20.35 24.95 -2.07
CA ASN A 47 20.85 23.64 -2.50
C ASN A 47 19.84 22.95 -3.44
N SER A 48 19.67 23.54 -4.62
CA SER A 48 18.68 23.11 -5.61
C SER A 48 18.94 21.71 -6.16
N ARG A 49 20.21 21.29 -6.27
CA ARG A 49 20.57 19.94 -6.72
C ARG A 49 20.06 18.86 -5.77
N ASP A 50 20.24 19.06 -4.47
CA ASP A 50 19.74 18.09 -3.47
C ASP A 50 18.21 18.12 -3.41
N ALA A 51 17.59 19.30 -3.52
CA ALA A 51 16.15 19.44 -3.62
C ALA A 51 15.56 18.64 -4.80
N ASP A 52 16.17 18.72 -5.98
CA ASP A 52 15.71 17.97 -7.15
C ASP A 52 15.85 16.45 -6.96
N MET A 53 16.95 16.00 -6.36
CA MET A 53 17.13 14.58 -6.03
C MET A 53 16.06 14.09 -5.03
N LEU A 54 15.75 14.90 -4.02
CA LEU A 54 14.71 14.57 -3.03
C LEU A 54 13.32 14.53 -3.67
N ARG A 55 12.99 15.46 -4.58
CA ARG A 55 11.73 15.42 -5.35
C ARG A 55 11.61 14.14 -6.19
N VAL A 56 12.70 13.71 -6.82
CA VAL A 56 12.73 12.44 -7.56
C VAL A 56 12.46 11.26 -6.61
N LEU A 57 13.06 11.25 -5.43
CA LEU A 57 12.84 10.21 -4.43
C LEU A 57 11.40 10.19 -3.89
N SER A 58 10.83 11.36 -3.57
CA SER A 58 9.42 11.49 -3.18
C SER A 58 8.48 10.90 -4.24
N ASN A 59 8.72 11.24 -5.51
CA ASN A 59 7.94 10.71 -6.63
C ASN A 59 8.12 9.18 -6.79
N LEU A 60 9.30 8.64 -6.51
CA LEU A 60 9.52 7.20 -6.51
C LEU A 60 8.64 6.50 -5.46
N HIS A 61 8.55 7.03 -4.23
CA HIS A 61 7.68 6.49 -3.19
C HIS A 61 6.19 6.58 -3.57
N ARG A 62 5.74 7.70 -4.14
CA ARG A 62 4.37 7.82 -4.68
C ARG A 62 4.08 6.77 -5.76
N SER A 63 5.05 6.52 -6.66
CA SER A 63 4.94 5.46 -7.67
C SER A 63 4.83 4.07 -7.04
N LYS A 64 5.53 3.82 -5.92
CA LYS A 64 5.42 2.55 -5.18
C LYS A 64 4.07 2.38 -4.49
N ALA A 65 3.52 3.44 -3.90
CA ALA A 65 2.17 3.43 -3.36
C ALA A 65 1.12 3.07 -4.43
N VAL A 66 1.25 3.61 -5.66
CA VAL A 66 0.38 3.24 -6.79
C VAL A 66 0.49 1.74 -7.13
N GLN A 67 1.71 1.20 -7.23
CA GLN A 67 1.93 -0.24 -7.48
C GLN A 67 1.33 -1.11 -6.37
N LEU A 68 1.38 -0.67 -5.10
CA LEU A 68 0.77 -1.38 -3.98
C LEU A 68 -0.76 -1.33 -4.05
N ARG A 69 -1.37 -0.23 -4.49
CA ARG A 69 -2.83 -0.15 -4.74
C ARG A 69 -3.29 -1.13 -5.80
N GLU A 70 -2.54 -1.30 -6.88
CA GLU A 70 -2.84 -2.30 -7.91
C GLU A 70 -2.80 -3.72 -7.33
N LYS A 71 -1.78 -4.03 -6.52
CA LYS A 71 -1.69 -5.32 -5.83
C LYS A 71 -2.85 -5.54 -4.86
N LEU A 72 -3.23 -4.51 -4.10
CA LEU A 72 -4.38 -4.56 -3.20
C LEU A 72 -5.65 -4.89 -3.98
N ALA A 73 -5.89 -4.22 -5.12
CA ALA A 73 -7.06 -4.48 -5.96
C ALA A 73 -7.12 -5.94 -6.44
N VAL A 74 -5.97 -6.53 -6.81
CA VAL A 74 -5.88 -7.94 -7.21
C VAL A 74 -6.21 -8.87 -6.03
N VAL A 75 -5.66 -8.62 -4.84
CA VAL A 75 -5.91 -9.45 -3.65
C VAL A 75 -7.36 -9.32 -3.19
N SER A 76 -7.92 -8.12 -3.20
CA SER A 76 -9.34 -7.85 -2.90
C SER A 76 -10.28 -8.55 -3.88
N SER A 77 -10.01 -8.49 -5.18
CA SER A 77 -10.80 -9.21 -6.18
C SER A 77 -10.76 -10.73 -5.98
N LYS A 78 -9.61 -11.29 -5.61
CA LYS A 78 -9.49 -12.72 -5.28
C LYS A 78 -10.29 -13.08 -4.04
N TYR A 79 -10.24 -12.25 -3.00
CA TYR A 79 -10.98 -12.46 -1.78
C TYR A 79 -12.49 -12.44 -2.04
N ASP A 80 -12.98 -11.45 -2.79
CA ASP A 80 -14.40 -11.36 -3.14
C ASP A 80 -14.87 -12.57 -3.96
N LYS A 81 -14.03 -13.10 -4.86
CA LYS A 81 -14.37 -14.33 -5.61
C LYS A 81 -14.48 -15.57 -4.70
N LEU A 82 -13.65 -15.66 -3.67
CA LEU A 82 -13.60 -16.83 -2.77
C LEU A 82 -14.61 -16.76 -1.61
N TYR A 83 -14.91 -15.55 -1.13
CA TYR A 83 -15.67 -15.32 0.10
C TYR A 83 -16.82 -14.32 -0.04
N GLY A 84 -16.96 -13.65 -1.19
CA GLY A 84 -17.95 -12.60 -1.41
C GLY A 84 -19.39 -13.09 -1.55
N TYR A 85 -19.60 -14.32 -2.03
CA TYR A 85 -20.94 -14.94 -2.16
C TYR A 85 -21.51 -15.43 -0.82
N ASP A 86 -20.67 -15.69 0.19
CA ASP A 86 -21.11 -16.12 1.53
C ASP A 86 -21.85 -14.99 2.30
N ARG A 87 -21.94 -13.77 1.76
CA ARG A 87 -22.65 -12.63 2.37
C ARG A 87 -24.18 -12.60 2.14
N ASN A 88 -24.73 -13.53 1.35
CA ASN A 88 -26.16 -13.59 1.00
C ASN A 88 -26.92 -14.76 1.67
N LEU A 89 -26.34 -15.40 2.69
CA LEU A 89 -26.94 -16.56 3.38
C LEU A 89 -27.31 -16.29 4.85
N ASP A 90 -27.27 -15.04 5.29
CA ASP A 90 -27.81 -14.58 6.58
C ASP A 90 -29.10 -13.77 6.38
#